data_AF-A0A6G8D9Z8-F1
#
_entry.id   AF-A0A6G8D9Z8-F1
#
_cell.length_a   1.000
_cell.length_b   1.000
_cell.length_c   1.000
_cell.angle_alpha   90.00
_cell.angle_beta   90.00
_cell.angle_gamma   90.00
#
_symmetry.space_group_name_H-M   'P 1'
#
loop_
_entity.id
_entity.type
_entity.pdbx_description
1 polymer ?
#
loop_
_entity_poly.entity_id
_entity_poly.type
_entity_poly.pdbx_seq_one_letter_code
_entity_poly.pdbx_strand_id
1 'polypeptide(L)' 'MGDVIPFKKKTAWEKHKGSSLCRDGFHKWKVVTERKFDVKQGKLVTEYRCQRCGQTKTKLL' A
#
# COMPACT_ATOMS: atom_id res chain seq x y z
N MET A 1 5.01 -8.44 27.31
CA MET A 1 5.76 -7.57 26.38
C MET A 1 5.04 -6.23 26.30
N GLY A 2 5.74 -5.11 26.48
CA GLY A 2 5.15 -3.77 26.36
C GLY A 2 5.28 -3.25 24.93
N ASP A 3 4.17 -2.81 24.34
CA ASP A 3 4.16 -2.12 23.05
C ASP A 3 4.84 -0.75 23.19
N VAL A 4 5.93 -0.55 22.44
CA VAL A 4 6.67 0.72 22.43
C VAL A 4 5.90 1.72 21.58
N ILE A 5 5.26 2.69 22.24
CA ILE A 5 4.54 3.77 21.56
C ILE A 5 5.57 4.83 21.09
N PRO A 6 5.62 5.17 19.80
CA PRO A 6 6.55 6.18 19.30
C PRO A 6 6.14 7.58 19.80
N PHE A 7 7.04 8.24 20.53
CA PHE A 7 6.86 9.60 21.05
C PHE A 7 6.95 10.70 19.98
N LYS A 8 7.36 10.35 18.76
CA LYS A 8 7.52 11.31 17.67
C LYS A 8 6.16 11.76 17.15
N LYS A 9 5.92 13.07 17.12
CA LYS A 9 4.72 13.64 16.48
C LYS A 9 4.70 13.20 15.01
N LYS A 10 3.59 12.55 14.60
CA LYS A 10 3.34 12.23 13.18
C LYS A 10 3.46 13.50 12.36
N THR A 11 4.30 13.46 11.34
CA THR A 11 4.52 14.59 10.42
C THR A 11 3.24 14.93 9.66
N ALA A 12 3.12 16.17 9.17
CA ALA A 12 1.98 16.56 8.32
C ALA A 12 1.83 15.63 7.10
N TRP A 13 2.95 15.17 6.55
CA TRP A 13 2.94 14.17 5.47
C TRP A 13 2.30 12.85 5.89
N GLU A 14 2.62 12.33 7.07
CA GLU A 14 2.00 11.10 7.59
C GLU A 14 0.50 11.27 7.88
N LYS A 15 0.09 12.45 8.34
CA LYS A 15 -1.33 12.78 8.56
C LYS A 15 -2.11 12.91 7.26
N HIS A 16 -1.49 13.46 6.22
CA HIS A 16 -2.11 13.71 4.92
C HIS A 16 -1.70 12.69 3.84
N LYS A 17 -1.23 11.51 4.26
CA LYS A 17 -0.70 10.50 3.36
C LYS A 17 -1.83 9.97 2.46
N GLY A 18 -1.84 10.39 1.20
CA GLY A 18 -2.86 9.98 0.22
C GLY A 18 -4.15 10.82 0.21
N SER A 19 -4.19 11.99 0.87
CA SER A 19 -5.43 12.77 1.03
C SER A 19 -5.88 13.57 -0.20
N SER A 20 -4.96 13.98 -1.07
CA SER A 20 -5.28 14.78 -2.26
C SER A 20 -5.30 13.92 -3.54
N LEU A 21 -4.13 13.57 -4.07
CA LEU A 21 -4.01 12.89 -5.36
C LEU A 21 -4.60 11.47 -5.38
N CYS A 22 -4.50 10.73 -4.28
CA CYS A 22 -5.03 9.35 -4.26
C CYS A 22 -6.54 9.30 -4.06
N ARG A 23 -7.17 10.37 -3.57
CA ARG A 23 -8.63 10.47 -3.44
C ARG A 23 -9.30 10.66 -4.80
N ASP A 24 -8.61 11.34 -5.70
CA ASP A 24 -9.03 11.62 -7.07
C ASP A 24 -8.69 10.48 -8.06
N GLY A 25 -8.11 9.37 -7.58
CA GLY A 25 -7.76 8.22 -8.41
C GLY A 25 -6.33 8.24 -8.98
N PHE A 26 -5.54 9.27 -8.72
CA PHE A 26 -4.12 9.36 -9.13
C PHE A 26 -3.19 8.64 -8.15
N HIS A 27 -3.22 7.31 -8.21
CA HIS A 27 -2.36 6.45 -7.40
C HIS A 27 -0.97 6.28 -8.01
N LYS A 28 0.06 6.39 -7.17
CA LYS A 28 1.44 6.00 -7.52
C LYS A 28 1.63 4.52 -7.22
N TRP A 29 1.24 3.67 -8.17
CA TRP A 29 1.36 2.23 -8.07
C TRP A 29 2.82 1.78 -8.09
N LYS A 30 3.22 0.95 -7.13
CA LYS A 30 4.49 0.23 -7.12
C LYS A 30 4.19 -1.27 -7.17
N VAL A 31 4.90 -1.99 -8.04
CA VAL A 31 4.78 -3.45 -8.11
C VAL A 31 5.36 -4.06 -6.84
N VAL A 32 4.59 -4.92 -6.19
CA VAL A 32 5.01 -5.71 -5.04
C VAL A 32 5.47 -7.06 -5.57
N THR A 33 6.78 -7.27 -5.62
CA THR A 33 7.39 -8.52 -6.10
C THR A 33 7.42 -9.63 -5.05
N GLU A 34 7.06 -9.31 -3.81
CA GLU A 34 7.04 -10.26 -2.68
C GLU A 34 5.89 -11.26 -2.80
N ARG A 35 4.75 -10.86 -3.37
CA ARG A 35 3.56 -11.70 -3.54
C ARG A 35 3.21 -11.87 -5.00
N LYS A 36 3.89 -12.83 -5.64
CA LYS A 36 3.65 -13.20 -7.06
C LYS A 36 2.59 -14.27 -7.23
N PHE A 37 2.17 -14.97 -6.17
CA PHE A 37 1.24 -16.10 -6.25
C PHE A 37 0.07 -15.89 -5.29
N ASP A 38 -1.15 -15.91 -5.83
CA ASP A 38 -2.37 -15.81 -5.03
C ASP A 38 -2.80 -17.21 -4.60
N VAL A 39 -2.61 -17.52 -3.31
CA VAL A 39 -2.92 -18.84 -2.74
C VAL A 39 -4.40 -19.20 -2.86
N LYS A 40 -5.29 -18.21 -2.86
CA LYS A 40 -6.74 -18.44 -2.97
C LYS A 40 -7.16 -18.79 -4.40
N GLN A 41 -6.54 -18.15 -5.40
CA GLN A 41 -6.87 -18.36 -6.81
C GLN A 41 -5.99 -19.41 -7.49
N GLY A 42 -4.89 -19.83 -6.86
CA GLY A 42 -3.95 -20.81 -7.41
C GLY A 42 -3.19 -20.31 -8.64
N LYS A 43 -3.05 -18.99 -8.80
CA LYS A 43 -2.49 -18.35 -10.00
C LYS A 43 -1.41 -17.34 -9.65
N LEU A 44 -0.51 -17.12 -10.60
CA LEU A 44 0.44 -16.02 -10.54
C LEU A 44 -0.31 -14.70 -10.73
N VAL A 45 -0.11 -13.76 -9.81
CA VAL A 45 -0.71 -12.43 -9.83
C VAL A 45 0.38 -11.38 -9.67
N THR A 46 0.15 -10.22 -10.26
CA THR A 46 0.96 -9.03 -10.00
C THR A 46 0.18 -8.11 -9.07
N GLU A 47 0.65 -7.98 -7.83
CA GLU A 47 0.11 -7.02 -6.88
C GLU A 47 0.78 -5.65 -7.07
N TYR A 48 -0.02 -4.60 -7.10
CA TYR A 48 0.39 -3.22 -7.12
C TYR A 48 -0.02 -2.57 -5.81
N ARG A 49 0.90 -1.90 -5.13
CA ARG A 49 0.63 -1.14 -3.92
C ARG A 49 0.92 0.33 -4.14
N CYS A 50 -0.03 1.19 -3.83
CA CYS A 50 0.17 2.62 -3.89
C CYS A 50 1.16 3.06 -2.80
N GLN A 51 2.26 3.72 -3.17
CA GLN A 51 3.26 4.19 -2.19
C GLN A 51 2.74 5.29 -1.26
N ARG A 52 1.69 6.00 -1.69
CA ARG A 52 1.08 7.12 -0.96
C ARG A 52 0.04 6.61 0.05
N CYS A 53 -1.09 6.09 -0.42
CA CYS A 53 -2.19 5.64 0.44
C CYS A 53 -2.09 4.18 0.93
N GLY A 54 -1.20 3.37 0.34
CA GLY A 54 -1.07 1.96 0.71
C GLY A 54 -2.12 1.03 0.11
N GLN A 55 -3.06 1.56 -0.68
CA GLN A 55 -4.07 0.76 -1.38
C GLN A 55 -3.40 -0.28 -2.28
N THR A 56 -3.97 -1.48 -2.33
CA THR A 56 -3.49 -2.58 -3.17
C THR A 56 -4.44 -2.82 -4.34
N LYS A 57 -3.88 -3.20 -5.48
CA LYS A 57 -4.59 -3.62 -6.70
C LYS A 57 -3.90 -4.86 -7.23
N THR A 58 -4.64 -5.94 -7.44
CA THR A 58 -4.09 -7.18 -7.97
C THR A 58 -4.51 -7.34 -9.42
N LYS A 59 -3.56 -7.66 -10.30
CA LYS A 59 -3.81 -7.99 -11.70
C LYS A 59 -3.44 -9.44 -11.95
N LEU A 60 -4.38 -10.20 -12.47
CA LEU A 60 -4.15 -11.56 -12.96
C LEU A 60 -3.28 -11.50 -14.22
N LEU A 61 -2.30 -12.40 -14.30
CA LEU A 61 -1.56 -12.69 -15.51
C LEU A 61 -2.29 -13.76 -16.33
#